data_AF-A0A966EII7-F1
#
_entry.id   AF-A0A966EII7-F1
#
_cell.length_a   1.000
_cell.length_b   1.000
_cell.length_c   1.000
_cell.angle_alpha   90.00
_cell.angle_beta   90.00
_cell.angle_gamma   90.00
#
_symmetry.space_group_name_H-M   'P 1'
#
loop_
_entity.id
_entity.type
_entity.pdbx_description
1 polymer ?
#
loop_
_entity_poly.entity_id
_entity_poly.type
_entity_poly.pdbx_seq_one_letter_code
_entity_poly.pdbx_strand_id
1 'polypeptide(L)'
;CWIHPSVDRSPAAQVRVPEGIWGDLSGKLLGLSYGTGEVYLILEDEVEGQHQGGIVPLPIATPTGTMRGRFNEDGSLYLSGLFGWSSDKTNPGGFYRVRRTESPWPIPISIKPQQWGLKIKFSEKITTKPENLLEAFNLEGWNYRWSSNYGSPKLDLVTGEEGTTRLNIESVKLSNDGREVQLVIPEMMPAMQMHLDWSLSFEALGQKESYIHFTVHALAKRPND
;
A
#
# COMPACT_ATOMS: atom_id res chain seq x y z
N CYS A 1 -8.45 -2.28 -3.44
CA CYS A 1 -8.71 -3.00 -2.18
C CYS A 1 -9.81 -2.30 -1.41
N TRP A 2 -10.47 -3.00 -0.49
CA TRP A 2 -11.16 -2.33 0.61
C TRP A 2 -10.11 -1.85 1.65
N ILE A 3 -10.36 -0.78 2.41
CA ILE A 3 -9.38 -0.20 3.32
C ILE A 3 -9.90 -0.31 4.76
N HIS A 4 -9.14 -0.97 5.63
CA HIS A 4 -9.54 -1.13 7.03
C HIS A 4 -9.56 0.19 7.79
N PRO A 5 -10.51 0.42 8.73
CA PRO A 5 -10.55 1.66 9.51
C PRO A 5 -9.28 1.97 10.31
N SER A 6 -8.46 0.96 10.63
CA SER A 6 -7.14 1.19 11.25
C SER A 6 -6.08 1.72 10.27
N VAL A 7 -6.35 1.66 8.97
CA VAL A 7 -5.49 2.14 7.88
C VAL A 7 -6.01 3.49 7.40
N ASP A 8 -7.28 3.55 6.99
CA ASP A 8 -7.97 4.80 6.67
C ASP A 8 -9.47 4.64 6.93
N ARG A 9 -9.98 5.39 7.90
CA ARG A 9 -11.40 5.41 8.27
C ARG A 9 -12.27 6.30 7.38
N SER A 10 -11.66 7.18 6.59
CA SER A 10 -12.42 8.05 5.69
C SER A 10 -11.60 8.41 4.43
N PRO A 11 -11.44 7.43 3.51
CA PRO A 11 -10.98 7.70 2.16
C PRO A 11 -11.88 8.72 1.47
N ALA A 12 -11.30 9.69 0.76
CA ALA A 12 -12.05 10.81 0.21
C ALA A 12 -12.11 10.81 -1.32
N ALA A 13 -10.98 10.98 -1.99
CA ALA A 13 -10.94 11.14 -3.44
C ALA A 13 -9.70 10.48 -4.02
N GLN A 14 -9.80 10.13 -5.31
CA GLN A 14 -8.67 9.62 -6.07
C GLN A 14 -8.23 10.68 -7.08
N VAL A 15 -6.93 10.75 -7.34
CA VAL A 15 -6.33 11.65 -8.34
C VAL A 15 -5.24 10.92 -9.08
N ARG A 16 -5.30 10.91 -10.42
CA ARG A 16 -4.26 10.29 -11.24
C ARG A 16 -3.10 11.27 -11.41
N VAL A 17 -1.88 10.78 -11.25
CA VAL A 17 -0.67 11.51 -11.57
C VAL A 17 -0.60 11.65 -13.10
N PRO A 18 -0.50 12.87 -13.65
CA PRO A 18 -0.28 13.08 -15.08
C PRO A 18 0.93 12.31 -15.60
N GLU A 19 0.90 11.99 -16.90
CA GLU A 19 2.04 11.35 -17.54
C GLU A 19 3.27 12.26 -17.58
N GLY A 20 4.46 11.66 -17.45
CA GLY A 20 5.74 12.34 -17.53
C GLY A 20 6.16 13.11 -16.28
N ILE A 21 5.35 13.12 -15.22
CA ILE A 21 5.71 13.76 -13.95
C ILE A 21 5.79 12.76 -12.79
N TRP A 22 6.55 13.13 -11.76
CA TRP A 22 6.72 12.34 -10.53
C TRP A 22 7.34 10.95 -10.73
N GLY A 23 8.12 10.76 -11.80
CA GLY A 23 8.98 9.59 -12.01
C GLY A 23 8.20 8.29 -12.03
N ASP A 24 8.55 7.35 -11.15
CA ASP A 24 7.90 6.04 -11.04
C ASP A 24 6.39 6.10 -10.75
N LEU A 25 5.86 7.25 -10.34
CA LEU A 25 4.41 7.43 -10.14
C LEU A 25 3.68 7.98 -11.36
N SER A 26 4.36 8.27 -12.47
CA SER A 26 3.72 8.69 -13.73
C SER A 26 2.55 7.79 -14.09
N GLY A 27 1.39 8.39 -14.35
CA GLY A 27 0.18 7.66 -14.72
C GLY A 27 -0.50 6.88 -13.58
N LYS A 28 0.11 6.75 -12.40
CA LYS A 28 -0.47 5.99 -11.28
C LYS A 28 -1.56 6.78 -10.55
N LEU A 29 -2.36 6.06 -9.77
CA LEU A 29 -3.47 6.63 -9.03
C LEU A 29 -3.07 6.90 -7.57
N LEU A 30 -3.37 8.09 -7.07
CA LEU A 30 -3.26 8.44 -5.66
C LEU A 30 -4.63 8.42 -5.01
N GLY A 31 -4.70 8.04 -3.75
CA GLY A 31 -5.86 8.28 -2.91
C GLY A 31 -5.57 9.31 -1.83
N LEU A 32 -6.60 10.07 -1.48
CA LEU A 32 -6.57 11.13 -0.49
C LEU A 32 -7.42 10.70 0.71
N SER A 33 -6.92 10.92 1.92
CA SER A 33 -7.66 10.63 3.13
C SER A 33 -8.17 11.90 3.80
N TYR A 34 -9.48 11.95 4.04
CA TYR A 34 -10.05 12.90 5.00
C TYR A 34 -9.77 12.44 6.44
N GLY A 35 -9.79 11.12 6.68
CA GLY A 35 -9.61 10.53 8.00
C GLY A 35 -8.24 10.81 8.61
N THR A 36 -7.18 10.58 7.84
CA THR A 36 -5.78 10.69 8.29
C THR A 36 -5.08 11.94 7.75
N GLY A 37 -5.65 12.61 6.74
CA GLY A 37 -5.00 13.73 6.04
C GLY A 37 -3.82 13.32 5.16
N GLU A 38 -3.61 12.02 4.99
CA GLU A 38 -2.51 11.47 4.20
C GLU A 38 -2.87 11.33 2.72
N VAL A 39 -1.83 11.12 1.91
CA VAL A 39 -1.94 10.66 0.53
C VAL A 39 -1.29 9.29 0.45
N TYR A 40 -1.93 8.35 -0.23
CA TYR A 40 -1.38 7.03 -0.50
C TYR A 40 -1.34 6.76 -2.00
N LEU A 41 -0.38 5.95 -2.42
CA LEU A 41 -0.34 5.37 -3.75
C LEU A 41 -1.31 4.20 -3.80
N ILE A 42 -2.14 4.14 -4.84
CA ILE A 42 -2.96 2.96 -5.15
C ILE A 42 -2.15 2.09 -6.11
N LEU A 43 -1.90 0.86 -5.68
CA LEU A 43 -1.27 -0.20 -6.47
C LEU A 43 -2.37 -0.94 -7.23
N GLU A 44 -2.24 -1.04 -8.54
CA GLU A 44 -3.18 -1.71 -9.44
C GLU A 44 -2.60 -3.06 -9.89
N ASP A 45 -3.40 -4.12 -9.78
CA ASP A 45 -3.08 -5.46 -10.26
C ASP A 45 -4.30 -6.12 -10.93
N GLU A 46 -4.04 -7.05 -11.84
CA GLU A 46 -5.07 -7.81 -12.55
C GLU A 46 -4.54 -9.21 -12.84
N VAL A 47 -5.32 -10.22 -12.44
CA VAL A 47 -5.00 -11.63 -12.65
C VAL A 47 -6.19 -12.28 -13.35
N GLU A 48 -5.99 -12.79 -14.57
CA GLU A 48 -7.05 -13.43 -15.38
C GLU A 48 -8.33 -12.56 -15.51
N GLY A 49 -8.18 -11.23 -15.67
CA GLY A 49 -9.31 -10.29 -15.76
C GLY A 49 -9.89 -9.83 -14.42
N GLN A 50 -9.45 -10.40 -13.30
CA GLN A 50 -9.88 -10.01 -11.96
C GLN A 50 -8.98 -8.90 -11.42
N HIS A 51 -9.52 -7.69 -11.28
CA HIS A 51 -8.81 -6.57 -10.65
C HIS A 51 -8.62 -6.79 -9.15
N GLN A 52 -7.42 -6.48 -8.68
CA GLN A 52 -7.05 -6.45 -7.27
C GLN A 52 -5.96 -5.38 -7.05
N GLY A 53 -5.43 -5.28 -5.85
CA GLY A 53 -4.40 -4.28 -5.56
C GLY A 53 -4.40 -3.83 -4.13
N GLY A 54 -3.72 -2.72 -3.87
CA GLY A 54 -3.46 -2.25 -2.52
C GLY A 54 -3.16 -0.76 -2.44
N ILE A 55 -2.81 -0.33 -1.24
CA ILE A 55 -2.37 1.03 -0.96
C ILE A 55 -1.05 1.03 -0.20
N VAL A 56 -0.27 2.08 -0.44
CA VAL A 56 1.01 2.35 0.21
C VAL A 56 1.01 3.81 0.65
N PRO A 57 1.30 4.13 1.92
CA PRO A 57 1.43 5.51 2.37
C PRO A 57 2.52 6.26 1.59
N LEU A 58 2.23 7.47 1.15
CA LEU A 58 3.27 8.41 0.70
C LEU A 58 3.68 9.31 1.87
N PRO A 59 4.90 9.88 1.85
CA PRO A 59 5.36 10.83 2.86
C PRO A 59 4.71 12.21 2.67
N ILE A 60 3.39 12.25 2.55
CA ILE A 60 2.56 13.43 2.32
C ILE A 60 1.42 13.37 3.32
N ALA A 61 1.45 14.26 4.30
CA ALA A 61 0.37 14.44 5.26
C ALA A 61 0.05 15.93 5.37
N THR A 62 -1.24 16.26 5.44
CA THR A 62 -1.68 17.64 5.67
C THR A 62 -2.21 17.82 7.10
N PRO A 63 -2.19 19.05 7.65
CA PRO A 63 -2.83 19.36 8.93
C PRO A 63 -4.37 19.29 8.95
N THR A 64 -5.01 19.01 7.82
CA THR A 64 -6.48 18.88 7.68
C THR A 64 -6.85 17.51 7.16
N GLY A 65 -8.13 17.12 7.27
CA GLY A 65 -8.64 16.04 6.43
C GLY A 65 -8.59 16.44 4.96
N THR A 66 -7.86 15.68 4.13
CA THR A 66 -7.65 15.99 2.71
C THR A 66 -8.80 15.41 1.87
N MET A 67 -9.61 16.26 1.23
CA MET A 67 -10.78 15.80 0.48
C MET A 67 -10.67 15.94 -1.02
N ARG A 68 -9.85 16.89 -1.50
CA ARG A 68 -9.73 17.22 -2.92
C ARG A 68 -8.27 17.38 -3.30
N GLY A 69 -7.94 16.92 -4.49
CA GLY A 69 -6.61 17.04 -5.08
C GLY A 69 -6.68 17.28 -6.58
N ARG A 70 -5.84 18.18 -7.11
CA ARG A 70 -5.70 18.43 -8.54
C ARG A 70 -4.25 18.72 -8.87
N PHE A 71 -3.77 18.17 -9.99
CA PHE A 71 -2.49 18.56 -10.55
C PHE A 71 -2.62 19.88 -11.32
N ASN A 72 -1.62 20.74 -11.17
CA ASN A 72 -1.43 21.91 -11.99
C ASN A 72 -0.51 21.59 -13.18
N GLU A 73 -0.52 22.43 -14.21
CA GLU A 73 0.38 22.36 -15.37
C GLU A 73 1.87 22.37 -14.97
N ASP A 74 2.22 22.99 -13.84
CA ASP A 74 3.58 23.00 -13.29
C ASP A 74 4.02 21.68 -12.62
N GLY A 75 3.16 20.65 -12.66
CA GLY A 75 3.43 19.32 -12.09
C GLY A 75 3.26 19.23 -10.56
N SER A 76 2.80 20.28 -9.90
CA SER A 76 2.49 20.24 -8.46
C SER A 76 1.09 19.66 -8.22
N LEU A 77 0.96 18.90 -7.13
CA LEU A 77 -0.34 18.46 -6.62
C LEU A 77 -0.85 19.50 -5.62
N TYR A 78 -2.00 20.09 -5.91
CA TYR A 78 -2.70 20.97 -4.99
C TYR A 78 -3.77 20.19 -4.23
N LEU A 79 -3.77 20.33 -2.91
CA LEU A 79 -4.68 19.66 -1.98
C LEU A 79 -5.53 20.68 -1.25
N SER A 80 -6.78 20.32 -0.99
CA SER A 80 -7.67 21.11 -0.14
C SER A 80 -8.48 20.23 0.80
N GLY A 81 -8.67 20.75 2.01
CA GLY A 81 -9.16 19.98 3.14
C GLY A 81 -9.74 20.88 4.22
N LEU A 82 -10.46 20.25 5.16
CA LEU A 82 -11.00 20.86 6.35
C LEU A 82 -11.16 19.80 7.43
N PHE A 83 -11.54 20.24 8.62
CA PHE A 83 -12.02 19.38 9.69
C PHE A 83 -13.50 19.67 9.98
N GLY A 84 -14.34 18.64 9.87
CA GLY A 84 -15.77 18.73 10.19
C GLY A 84 -16.16 17.77 11.32
N TRP A 85 -15.79 16.50 11.17
CA TRP A 85 -16.02 15.44 12.16
C TRP A 85 -15.04 14.29 11.98
N SER A 86 -14.67 13.58 13.05
CA SER A 86 -13.99 12.27 13.02
C SER A 86 -12.80 12.18 12.03
N SER A 87 -11.79 13.03 12.22
CA SER A 87 -10.50 13.00 11.50
C SER A 87 -9.34 13.22 12.49
N ASP A 88 -8.16 12.68 12.19
CA ASP A 88 -6.93 12.82 12.99
C ASP A 88 -6.31 14.21 12.84
N LYS A 89 -6.83 15.01 11.90
CA LYS A 89 -6.31 16.30 11.50
C LYS A 89 -7.36 17.38 11.72
N THR A 90 -7.15 18.24 12.70
CA THR A 90 -8.20 19.10 13.28
C THR A 90 -8.19 20.55 12.80
N ASN A 91 -7.28 20.94 11.90
CA ASN A 91 -7.28 22.31 11.39
C ASN A 91 -8.59 22.58 10.62
N PRO A 92 -9.16 23.79 10.75
CA PRO A 92 -10.50 24.09 10.22
C PRO A 92 -10.57 24.15 8.69
N GLY A 93 -9.43 24.32 8.02
CA GLY A 93 -9.36 24.45 6.57
C GLY A 93 -7.92 24.58 6.10
N GLY A 94 -7.66 24.19 4.86
CA GLY A 94 -6.31 24.20 4.29
C GLY A 94 -6.29 24.14 2.77
N PHE A 95 -5.28 24.77 2.20
CA PHE A 95 -4.89 24.66 0.80
C PHE A 95 -3.38 24.48 0.73
N TYR A 96 -2.94 23.36 0.17
CA TYR A 96 -1.54 22.93 0.18
C TYR A 96 -1.04 22.67 -1.23
N ARG A 97 0.23 22.98 -1.45
CA ARG A 97 0.94 22.62 -2.68
C ARG A 97 2.00 21.59 -2.35
N VAL A 98 1.92 20.43 -2.98
CA VAL A 98 2.87 19.33 -2.87
C VAL A 98 3.69 19.26 -4.16
N ARG A 99 5.01 19.19 -4.01
CA ARG A 99 5.95 19.10 -5.13
C ARG A 99 6.84 17.89 -4.94
N ARG A 100 7.07 17.14 -6.02
CA ARG A 100 8.13 16.13 -6.06
C ARG A 100 9.47 16.86 -6.07
N THR A 101 10.34 16.53 -5.11
CA THR A 101 11.74 16.98 -5.09
C THR A 101 12.60 16.02 -5.91
N GLU A 102 13.92 16.13 -5.87
CA GLU A 102 14.83 15.09 -6.41
C GLU A 102 15.13 13.98 -5.38
N SER A 103 14.66 14.13 -4.15
CA SER A 103 14.96 13.18 -3.06
C SER A 103 14.40 11.78 -3.38
N PRO A 104 15.18 10.71 -3.20
CA PRO A 104 14.68 9.35 -3.31
C PRO A 104 13.51 9.09 -2.35
N TRP A 105 12.59 8.21 -2.73
CA TRP A 105 11.44 7.84 -1.91
C TRP A 105 11.19 6.33 -2.00
N PRO A 106 11.59 5.54 -1.01
CA PRO A 106 11.71 4.09 -1.17
C PRO A 106 10.37 3.40 -0.90
N ILE A 107 9.45 3.52 -1.85
CA ILE A 107 8.09 2.97 -1.75
C ILE A 107 7.91 1.75 -2.66
N PRO A 108 7.09 0.77 -2.25
CA PRO A 108 6.53 -0.21 -3.16
C PRO A 108 5.71 0.49 -4.26
N ILE A 109 5.97 0.13 -5.52
CA ILE A 109 5.30 0.66 -6.72
C ILE A 109 4.50 -0.41 -7.49
N SER A 110 4.62 -1.67 -7.07
CA SER A 110 3.85 -2.81 -7.54
C SER A 110 3.85 -3.92 -6.49
N ILE A 111 2.73 -4.62 -6.35
CA ILE A 111 2.59 -5.88 -5.62
C ILE A 111 1.84 -6.88 -6.51
N LYS A 112 2.37 -8.10 -6.63
CA LYS A 112 1.77 -9.18 -7.42
C LYS A 112 1.65 -10.44 -6.57
N PRO A 113 0.44 -10.79 -6.12
CA PRO A 113 0.16 -12.06 -5.46
C PRO A 113 0.27 -13.26 -6.41
N GLN A 114 0.90 -14.33 -5.92
CA GLN A 114 1.22 -15.54 -6.67
C GLN A 114 0.95 -16.77 -5.80
N GLN A 115 0.74 -17.94 -6.42
CA GLN A 115 0.48 -19.18 -5.68
C GLN A 115 1.60 -19.60 -4.70
N TRP A 116 2.79 -19.01 -4.81
CA TRP A 116 3.94 -19.28 -3.94
C TRP A 116 4.42 -18.05 -3.15
N GLY A 117 3.63 -16.96 -3.15
CA GLY A 117 3.90 -15.78 -2.33
C GLY A 117 3.69 -14.46 -3.04
N LEU A 118 4.58 -13.50 -2.80
CA LEU A 118 4.42 -12.12 -3.23
C LEU A 118 5.65 -11.63 -3.99
N LYS A 119 5.42 -10.98 -5.13
CA LYS A 119 6.45 -10.24 -5.86
C LYS A 119 6.20 -8.74 -5.72
N ILE A 120 7.17 -8.02 -5.16
CA ILE A 120 7.03 -6.61 -4.80
C ILE A 120 8.14 -5.83 -5.48
N LYS A 121 7.79 -4.79 -6.24
CA LYS A 121 8.76 -3.88 -6.85
C LYS A 121 8.81 -2.58 -6.06
N PHE A 122 10.01 -2.14 -5.73
CA PHE A 122 10.31 -0.87 -5.09
C PHE A 122 10.86 0.14 -6.10
N SER A 123 10.63 1.41 -5.82
CA SER A 123 11.18 2.54 -6.59
C SER A 123 12.67 2.75 -6.36
N GLU A 124 13.19 2.32 -5.21
CA GLU A 124 14.59 2.47 -4.83
C GLU A 124 15.27 1.12 -4.58
N LYS A 125 16.59 1.11 -4.69
CA LYS A 125 17.41 -0.09 -4.47
C LYS A 125 17.51 -0.39 -2.97
N ILE A 126 17.12 -1.62 -2.61
CA ILE A 126 17.22 -2.16 -1.26
C ILE A 126 18.68 -2.54 -0.97
N THR A 127 19.16 -2.13 0.20
CA THR A 127 20.51 -2.40 0.72
C THR A 127 20.48 -3.16 2.05
N THR A 128 19.30 -3.61 2.50
CA THR A 128 19.17 -4.57 3.62
C THR A 128 20.05 -5.79 3.35
N LYS A 129 20.84 -6.19 4.35
CA LYS A 129 21.71 -7.35 4.22
C LYS A 129 20.88 -8.65 4.06
N PRO A 130 21.33 -9.62 3.24
CA PRO A 130 20.58 -10.85 2.98
C PRO A 130 20.12 -11.59 4.23
N GLU A 131 20.97 -11.66 5.26
CA GLU A 131 20.67 -12.32 6.53
C GLU A 131 19.52 -11.67 7.32
N ASN A 132 19.23 -10.39 7.07
CA ASN A 132 18.18 -9.63 7.76
C ASN A 132 16.91 -9.49 6.91
N LEU A 133 16.91 -9.95 5.66
CA LEU A 133 15.78 -9.76 4.75
C LEU A 133 14.52 -10.50 5.22
N LEU A 134 14.65 -11.65 5.87
CA LEU A 134 13.51 -12.42 6.31
C LEU A 134 12.73 -11.71 7.44
N GLU A 135 13.46 -11.19 8.42
CA GLU A 135 12.91 -10.47 9.57
C GLU A 135 12.36 -9.08 9.20
N ALA A 136 12.72 -8.59 8.01
CA ALA A 136 12.28 -7.30 7.50
C ALA A 136 10.81 -7.26 7.07
N PHE A 137 10.08 -8.38 7.10
CA PHE A 137 8.69 -8.46 6.64
C PHE A 137 7.80 -9.19 7.63
N ASN A 138 6.57 -8.69 7.82
CA ASN A 138 5.53 -9.38 8.56
C ASN A 138 4.22 -9.31 7.76
N LEU A 139 3.64 -10.48 7.47
CA LEU A 139 2.41 -10.58 6.66
C LEU A 139 1.27 -11.15 7.48
N GLU A 140 0.16 -10.43 7.51
CA GLU A 140 -1.10 -10.86 8.09
C GLU A 140 -2.22 -10.77 7.06
N GLY A 141 -3.23 -11.63 7.20
CA GLY A 141 -4.41 -11.63 6.36
C GLY A 141 -5.66 -12.00 7.14
N TRP A 142 -6.80 -11.54 6.64
CA TRP A 142 -8.12 -11.81 7.24
C TRP A 142 -9.25 -11.56 6.24
N ASN A 143 -10.42 -12.11 6.56
CA ASN A 143 -11.66 -11.91 5.85
C ASN A 143 -12.67 -11.10 6.68
N TYR A 144 -13.77 -10.72 6.04
CA TYR A 144 -14.92 -10.13 6.69
C TYR A 144 -16.15 -10.99 6.52
N ARG A 145 -17.05 -10.89 7.50
CA ARG A 145 -18.38 -11.43 7.42
C ARG A 145 -19.25 -10.51 6.58
N TRP A 146 -19.74 -11.02 5.45
CA TRP A 146 -20.82 -10.36 4.74
C TRP A 146 -22.11 -10.53 5.54
N SER A 147 -22.64 -9.45 6.11
CA SER A 147 -23.90 -9.47 6.85
C SER A 147 -24.60 -8.11 6.79
N SER A 148 -25.85 -8.04 7.25
CA SER A 148 -26.59 -6.79 7.39
C SER A 148 -26.14 -5.94 8.59
N ASN A 149 -25.27 -6.46 9.46
CA ASN A 149 -24.80 -5.75 10.63
C ASN A 149 -23.83 -4.64 10.23
N TYR A 150 -23.80 -3.57 11.01
CA TYR A 150 -22.82 -2.51 10.83
C TYR A 150 -21.43 -3.01 11.26
N GLY A 151 -20.53 -3.10 10.28
CA GLY A 151 -19.17 -3.59 10.48
C GLY A 151 -19.06 -5.11 10.51
N SER A 152 -17.81 -5.58 10.56
CA SER A 152 -17.46 -6.98 10.72
C SER A 152 -16.21 -7.08 11.58
N PRO A 153 -16.10 -8.08 12.47
CA PRO A 153 -14.79 -8.46 13.01
C PRO A 153 -13.85 -8.86 11.86
N LYS A 154 -12.55 -8.81 12.11
CA LYS A 154 -11.58 -9.52 11.28
C LYS A 154 -11.78 -11.01 11.52
N LEU A 155 -11.90 -11.80 10.45
CA LEU A 155 -12.01 -13.25 10.53
C LEU A 155 -10.72 -13.89 10.05
N ASP A 156 -10.17 -14.78 10.85
CA ASP A 156 -9.02 -15.59 10.50
C ASP A 156 -9.30 -16.40 9.22
N LEU A 157 -8.32 -16.44 8.31
CA LEU A 157 -8.44 -17.04 6.98
C LEU A 157 -8.61 -18.56 7.01
N VAL A 158 -8.12 -19.23 8.06
CA VAL A 158 -8.11 -20.70 8.15
C VAL A 158 -9.29 -21.19 8.98
N THR A 159 -9.47 -20.61 10.16
CA THR A 159 -10.49 -21.02 11.14
C THR A 159 -11.85 -20.37 10.89
N GLY A 160 -11.88 -19.17 10.30
CA GLY A 160 -13.10 -18.39 10.12
C GLY A 160 -13.62 -17.71 11.40
N GLU A 161 -12.94 -17.89 12.52
CA GLU A 161 -13.24 -17.25 13.81
C GLU A 161 -12.68 -15.82 13.86
N GLU A 162 -13.09 -15.04 14.85
CA GLU A 162 -12.57 -13.69 15.04
C GLU A 162 -11.05 -13.70 15.28
N GLY A 163 -10.31 -13.02 14.41
CA GLY A 163 -8.85 -13.01 14.44
C GLY A 163 -8.21 -12.60 13.12
N THR A 164 -6.90 -12.82 13.06
CA THR A 164 -6.05 -12.58 11.88
C THR A 164 -5.11 -13.76 11.71
N THR A 165 -4.88 -14.17 10.46
CA THR A 165 -3.92 -15.21 10.13
C THR A 165 -2.57 -14.58 9.84
N ARG A 166 -1.53 -15.01 10.55
CA ARG A 166 -0.15 -14.68 10.20
C ARG A 166 0.32 -15.66 9.11
N LEU A 167 0.75 -15.14 7.96
CA LEU A 167 1.28 -15.97 6.88
C LEU A 167 2.80 -16.11 7.02
N ASN A 168 3.29 -17.35 7.08
CA ASN A 168 4.72 -17.62 7.23
C ASN A 168 5.48 -17.31 5.94
N ILE A 169 6.44 -16.38 6.01
CA ILE A 169 7.40 -16.11 4.94
C ILE A 169 8.58 -17.04 5.19
N GLU A 170 8.84 -17.97 4.27
CA GLU A 170 9.94 -18.95 4.43
C GLU A 170 11.28 -18.41 3.95
N SER A 171 11.26 -17.59 2.91
CA SER A 171 12.47 -16.97 2.37
C SER A 171 12.15 -15.71 1.59
N VAL A 172 13.17 -14.87 1.46
CA VAL A 172 13.12 -13.61 0.73
C VAL A 172 14.24 -13.61 -0.30
N LYS A 173 13.90 -13.38 -1.57
CA LYS A 173 14.89 -13.27 -2.66
C LYS A 173 14.86 -11.87 -3.23
N LEU A 174 16.02 -11.24 -3.29
CA LEU A 174 16.19 -9.94 -3.91
C LEU A 174 16.65 -10.12 -5.37
N SER A 175 16.09 -9.34 -6.29
CA SER A 175 16.55 -9.27 -7.67
C SER A 175 17.97 -8.72 -7.79
N ASN A 176 18.63 -8.98 -8.92
CA ASN A 176 20.00 -8.53 -9.18
C ASN A 176 20.15 -6.99 -9.14
N ASP A 177 19.11 -6.25 -9.56
CA ASP A 177 19.08 -4.79 -9.51
C ASP A 177 18.73 -4.23 -8.11
N GLY A 178 18.36 -5.11 -7.17
CA GLY A 178 17.99 -4.75 -5.80
C GLY A 178 16.65 -4.03 -5.67
N ARG A 179 15.81 -4.01 -6.70
CA ARG A 179 14.53 -3.27 -6.70
C ARG A 179 13.30 -4.17 -6.61
N GLU A 180 13.45 -5.47 -6.64
CA GLU A 180 12.34 -6.40 -6.57
C GLU A 180 12.60 -7.49 -5.53
N VAL A 181 11.60 -7.73 -4.70
CA VAL A 181 11.61 -8.75 -3.65
C VAL A 181 10.58 -9.82 -4.01
N GLN A 182 11.02 -11.08 -3.97
CA GLN A 182 10.15 -12.24 -3.93
C GLN A 182 10.09 -12.76 -2.50
N LEU A 183 8.91 -12.64 -1.89
CA LEU A 183 8.57 -13.35 -0.65
C LEU A 183 8.05 -14.74 -1.04
N VAL A 184 8.64 -15.79 -0.46
CA VAL A 184 8.18 -17.17 -0.63
C VAL A 184 7.26 -17.51 0.53
N ILE A 185 5.99 -17.73 0.22
CA ILE A 185 4.91 -18.03 1.17
C ILE A 185 4.16 -19.24 0.58
N PRO A 186 4.47 -20.47 0.98
CA PRO A 186 3.85 -21.66 0.39
C PRO A 186 2.35 -21.74 0.63
N GLU A 187 1.88 -21.21 1.75
CA GLU A 187 0.47 -21.19 2.15
C GLU A 187 -0.25 -19.91 1.67
N MET A 188 0.26 -19.28 0.60
CA MET A 188 -0.38 -18.08 0.05
C MET A 188 -1.78 -18.42 -0.45
N MET A 189 -2.76 -17.60 -0.08
CA MET A 189 -4.18 -17.82 -0.40
C MET A 189 -4.90 -16.49 -0.67
N PRO A 190 -6.07 -16.50 -1.35
CA PRO A 190 -6.92 -15.33 -1.43
C PRO A 190 -7.38 -14.84 -0.06
N ALA A 191 -7.49 -13.52 0.09
CA ALA A 191 -7.99 -12.86 1.29
C ALA A 191 -8.64 -11.53 0.93
N MET A 192 -9.74 -11.19 1.61
CA MET A 192 -10.35 -9.87 1.46
C MET A 192 -9.35 -8.77 1.83
N GLN A 193 -8.52 -9.02 2.85
CA GLN A 193 -7.46 -8.12 3.27
C GLN A 193 -6.18 -8.84 3.64
N MET A 194 -5.08 -8.19 3.30
CA MET A 194 -3.74 -8.47 3.80
C MET A 194 -3.05 -7.18 4.20
N HIS A 195 -2.14 -7.30 5.15
CA HIS A 195 -1.29 -6.22 5.63
C HIS A 195 0.14 -6.74 5.71
N LEU A 196 1.03 -6.13 4.94
CA LEU A 196 2.44 -6.46 4.91
C LEU A 196 3.22 -5.29 5.48
N ASP A 197 3.70 -5.42 6.71
CA ASP A 197 4.70 -4.51 7.25
C ASP A 197 6.06 -4.82 6.65
N TRP A 198 6.86 -3.78 6.45
CA TRP A 198 8.26 -3.93 6.03
C TRP A 198 9.18 -2.94 6.73
N SER A 199 10.42 -3.38 6.99
CA SER A 199 11.50 -2.53 7.52
C SER A 199 12.80 -2.81 6.76
N LEU A 200 13.15 -1.91 5.84
CA LEU A 200 14.23 -2.12 4.87
C LEU A 200 15.20 -0.94 4.85
N SER A 201 16.47 -1.22 4.58
CA SER A 201 17.50 -0.22 4.32
C SER A 201 17.58 0.09 2.84
N PHE A 202 17.79 1.37 2.51
CA PHE A 202 17.99 1.86 1.15
C PHE A 202 19.24 2.73 1.09
N GLU A 203 19.85 2.78 -0.10
CA GLU A 203 21.01 3.63 -0.34
C GLU A 203 20.67 5.11 -0.07
N ALA A 204 21.58 5.84 0.58
CA ALA A 204 21.44 7.24 1.01
C ALA A 204 20.28 7.58 1.98
N LEU A 205 19.33 6.68 2.23
CA LEU A 205 18.15 6.93 3.06
C LEU A 205 18.18 6.19 4.40
N GLY A 206 19.02 5.17 4.52
CA GLY A 206 19.09 4.30 5.70
C GLY A 206 17.85 3.42 5.83
N GLN A 207 17.57 2.98 7.05
CA GLN A 207 16.40 2.17 7.35
C GLN A 207 15.11 2.99 7.24
N LYS A 208 14.11 2.41 6.60
CA LYS A 208 12.74 2.90 6.48
C LYS A 208 11.77 1.78 6.79
N GLU A 209 10.60 2.17 7.24
CA GLU A 209 9.50 1.27 7.53
C GLU A 209 8.21 1.84 6.98
N SER A 210 7.34 0.95 6.53
CA SER A 210 5.97 1.25 6.12
C SER A 210 5.22 -0.06 5.95
N TYR A 211 4.08 0.00 5.26
CA TYR A 211 3.28 -1.17 4.97
C TYR A 211 2.70 -1.14 3.56
N ILE A 212 2.20 -2.30 3.12
CA ILE A 212 1.27 -2.44 2.00
C ILE A 212 -0.02 -3.03 2.54
N HIS A 213 -1.16 -2.37 2.32
CA HIS A 213 -2.47 -2.91 2.66
C HIS A 213 -3.23 -3.24 1.38
N PHE A 214 -3.61 -4.50 1.18
CA PHE A 214 -4.04 -4.98 -0.13
C PHE A 214 -5.08 -6.10 -0.04
N THR A 215 -5.78 -6.32 -1.14
CA THR A 215 -6.74 -7.42 -1.32
C THR A 215 -6.16 -8.41 -2.32
N VAL A 216 -6.40 -9.70 -2.08
CA VAL A 216 -6.02 -10.79 -2.98
C VAL A 216 -7.27 -11.57 -3.36
N HIS A 217 -7.76 -11.35 -4.58
CA HIS A 217 -8.88 -12.11 -5.14
C HIS A 217 -8.40 -13.35 -5.89
N ALA A 218 -7.29 -13.23 -6.61
CA ALA A 218 -6.71 -14.29 -7.41
C ALA A 218 -5.19 -14.30 -7.29
N LEU A 219 -4.60 -15.48 -7.44
CA LEU A 219 -3.16 -15.71 -7.39
C LEU A 219 -2.68 -16.10 -8.77
N ALA A 220 -1.63 -15.42 -9.27
CA ALA A 220 -1.00 -15.84 -10.51
C ALA A 220 -0.40 -17.25 -10.37
N LYS A 221 -0.60 -18.10 -11.39
CA LYS A 221 -0.08 -19.46 -11.46
C LYS A 221 1.43 -19.47 -11.69
N ARG A 222 2.08 -20.59 -11.38
CA ARG A 222 3.51 -20.73 -11.70
C ARG A 222 3.68 -20.71 -13.22
N PRO A 223 4.75 -20.08 -13.74
CA PRO A 223 5.15 -20.33 -15.11
C PRO A 223 5.39 -21.83 -15.26
N ASN A 224 4.61 -22.49 -16.13
CA ASN A 224 4.58 -23.94 -16.44
C ASN A 224 3.48 -24.80 -15.78
N ASP A 225 2.46 -24.19 -15.14
CA ASP A 225 1.20 -24.88 -14.81
C ASP A 225 0.12 -24.68 -15.90
#